data_AF-A0A7W0W0C8-F1
#
_entry.id   AF-A0A7W0W0C8-F1
#
_cell.length_a   1.000
_cell.length_b   1.000
_cell.length_c   1.000
_cell.angle_alpha   90.00
_cell.angle_beta   90.00
_cell.angle_gamma   90.00
#
_symmetry.space_group_name_H-M   'P 1'
#
loop_
_entity.id
_entity.type
_entity.pdbx_description
1 polymer ?
#
loop_
_entity_poly.entity_id
_entity_poly.type
_entity_poly.pdbx_seq_one_letter_code
_entity_poly.pdbx_strand_id
1 'polypeptide(L)'
;TETIGSPTPMQIPLIASRLLPKGDQPLPIQPQRWRFAQSLAYEMTANRAVMDVASRYRETLLFNSYRMGSNSILRGSTDTWTVSPRRVAALQAVVVRDTARDEDQTPAVTSPADMANYMNIMRNPAERDPRGYIISSTQRDFQTATKFVNALIKNGIVVHRAATSFTVAGRSYPAGSYVVKTAQAFRPHIIDMFEPQDHPDDIRYPGAVPTPPYDNAGWTLAYQMGVEFDRILDGFSGPFVSIAGFAEPPVTGPVASSTVAYVLSHTVNDATLAVNRLLARGQEVFVLREGEAADGRELSAGTFYVPAKAGTDSVVRRLAAEKGLLFEPLSAPLADASLKRLTPARIAIWDKYGGAMTSGWLRFVLEQFEFPYQVVFAPGIDAGALEGKFDVLILPGDVNFAPERRPVNAQDVPAEFRDRVGPMTALRTIPRLKAFLEGGGTVLAIGKATEVASLLGVPVENALVDTAGRPLPRNLFYVPGSVLRVRVDTTSMLGHGMARDADVYYDNSPAFRLLPGAEARGVRSIAWIEGSAPLRSGWAWGQKYLRGVTQVAQARVGKGMLVLYGFDPYFRAQPHGTFKLMFNGILYRNALGDQ
;
A
#
# COMPACT_ATOMS: atom_id res chain seq x y z
N THR A 1 -6.14 23.67 -7.39
CA THR A 1 -4.68 23.82 -7.58
C THR A 1 -4.21 23.48 -8.99
N GLU A 2 -5.07 23.02 -9.91
CA GLU A 2 -4.66 22.88 -11.31
C GLU A 2 -4.96 24.16 -12.10
N THR A 3 -3.91 24.87 -12.50
CA THR A 3 -3.97 25.97 -13.47
C THR A 3 -4.29 25.38 -14.85
N ILE A 4 -5.27 25.93 -15.57
CA ILE A 4 -5.59 25.47 -16.92
C ILE A 4 -4.38 25.67 -17.84
N GLY A 5 -4.01 24.65 -18.62
CA GLY A 5 -2.85 24.74 -19.49
C GLY A 5 -2.56 23.43 -20.22
N SER A 6 -2.08 23.57 -21.46
CA SER A 6 -1.55 22.49 -22.27
C SER A 6 -0.33 23.02 -23.00
N PRO A 7 0.73 22.21 -23.24
CA PRO A 7 1.84 22.60 -24.09
C PRO A 7 1.37 23.12 -25.46
N THR A 8 0.25 22.58 -25.95
CA THR A 8 -0.44 23.05 -27.14
C THR A 8 -1.45 24.14 -26.76
N PRO A 9 -1.45 25.32 -27.42
CA PRO A 9 -2.45 26.35 -27.16
C PRO A 9 -3.87 25.79 -27.28
N MET A 10 -4.73 26.11 -26.32
CA MET A 10 -6.09 25.59 -26.24
C MET A 10 -7.12 26.72 -26.14
N GLN A 11 -8.37 26.43 -26.49
CA GLN A 11 -9.46 27.38 -26.30
C GLN A 11 -10.03 27.23 -24.88
N ILE A 12 -10.13 28.34 -24.14
CA ILE A 12 -10.84 28.39 -22.87
C ILE A 12 -12.34 28.42 -23.18
N PRO A 13 -13.12 27.43 -22.72
CA PRO A 13 -14.56 27.41 -22.97
C PRO A 13 -15.27 28.45 -22.09
N LEU A 14 -16.41 28.94 -22.57
CA LEU A 14 -17.32 29.75 -21.76
C LEU A 14 -17.97 28.87 -20.69
N ILE A 15 -17.63 29.12 -19.43
CA ILE A 15 -18.27 28.52 -18.27
C ILE A 15 -18.85 29.66 -17.43
N ALA A 16 -20.12 30.00 -17.68
CA ALA A 16 -20.77 31.17 -17.06
C ALA A 16 -20.67 31.17 -15.53
N SER A 17 -20.80 30.00 -14.90
CA SER A 17 -20.71 29.83 -13.43
C SER A 17 -19.33 30.12 -12.83
N ARG A 18 -18.29 30.25 -13.67
CA ARG A 18 -16.91 30.56 -13.28
C ARG A 18 -16.49 31.98 -13.61
N LEU A 19 -17.37 32.81 -14.17
CA LEU A 19 -17.05 34.21 -14.51
C LEU A 19 -17.02 35.12 -13.28
N LEU A 20 -17.71 34.75 -12.21
CA LEU A 20 -17.69 35.49 -10.96
C LEU A 20 -16.43 35.16 -10.16
N PRO A 21 -15.65 36.17 -9.72
CA PRO A 21 -14.55 35.97 -8.81
C PRO A 21 -15.01 35.32 -7.50
N LYS A 22 -14.18 34.42 -6.95
CA LYS A 22 -14.37 33.78 -5.64
C LYS A 22 -13.04 33.74 -4.91
N GLY A 23 -13.06 33.43 -3.60
CA GLY A 23 -11.84 33.42 -2.79
C GLY A 23 -10.73 32.51 -3.32
N ASP A 24 -11.07 31.39 -3.96
CA ASP A 24 -10.16 30.44 -4.60
C ASP A 24 -9.99 30.64 -6.12
N GLN A 25 -10.70 31.61 -6.70
CA GLN A 25 -10.62 32.01 -8.10
C GLN A 25 -10.74 33.55 -8.21
N PRO A 26 -9.75 34.31 -7.71
CA PRO A 26 -9.87 35.77 -7.59
C PRO A 26 -9.83 36.49 -8.94
N LEU A 27 -9.21 35.90 -9.96
CA LEU A 27 -9.16 36.42 -11.32
C LEU A 27 -9.63 35.38 -12.34
N PRO A 28 -10.95 35.26 -12.59
CA PRO A 28 -11.48 34.36 -13.60
C PRO A 28 -10.96 34.61 -15.02
N ILE A 29 -10.48 33.54 -15.67
CA ILE A 29 -10.04 33.58 -17.06
C ILE A 29 -11.25 33.67 -17.99
N GLN A 30 -11.25 34.69 -18.86
CA GLN A 30 -12.29 34.87 -19.88
C GLN A 30 -12.09 33.93 -21.08
N PRO A 31 -13.15 33.58 -21.83
CA PRO A 31 -13.05 32.74 -23.02
C PRO A 31 -12.09 33.35 -24.05
N GLN A 32 -10.99 32.65 -24.33
CA GLN A 32 -9.94 33.10 -25.24
C GLN A 32 -9.05 31.93 -25.67
N ARG A 33 -8.19 32.15 -26.67
CA ARG A 33 -7.08 31.24 -26.93
C ARG A 33 -6.04 31.41 -25.83
N TRP A 34 -5.73 30.31 -25.13
CA TRP A 34 -4.81 30.29 -24.00
C TRP A 34 -3.53 29.55 -24.35
N ARG A 35 -2.40 30.18 -24.07
CA ARG A 35 -1.05 29.64 -24.25
C ARG A 35 -0.49 29.25 -22.89
N PHE A 36 0.29 28.18 -22.82
CA PHE A 36 0.91 27.72 -21.57
C PHE A 36 1.73 28.82 -20.86
N ALA A 37 2.38 29.70 -21.63
CA ALA A 37 3.11 30.85 -21.10
C ALA A 37 2.24 31.79 -20.23
N GLN A 38 0.94 31.87 -20.48
CA GLN A 38 0.02 32.67 -19.67
C GLN A 38 -0.22 32.02 -18.30
N SER A 39 -0.32 30.68 -18.24
CA SER A 39 -0.38 29.94 -16.97
C SER A 39 0.91 30.15 -16.18
N LEU A 40 2.08 30.04 -16.84
CA LEU A 40 3.37 30.28 -16.19
C LEU A 40 3.49 31.73 -15.68
N ALA A 41 3.08 32.73 -16.46
CA ALA A 41 3.10 34.12 -16.04
C ALA A 41 2.17 34.38 -14.83
N TYR A 42 0.99 33.76 -14.83
CA TYR A 42 0.05 33.81 -13.71
C TYR A 42 0.67 33.21 -12.44
N GLU A 43 1.22 32.00 -12.52
CA GLU A 43 1.92 31.33 -11.42
C GLU A 43 3.12 32.14 -10.92
N MET A 44 3.94 32.68 -11.82
CA MET A 44 5.09 33.52 -11.45
C MET A 44 4.64 34.79 -10.72
N THR A 45 3.54 35.40 -11.14
CA THR A 45 2.99 36.60 -10.48
C THR A 45 2.50 36.27 -9.08
N ALA A 46 1.73 35.18 -8.93
CA ALA A 46 1.24 34.73 -7.63
C ALA A 46 2.40 34.39 -6.68
N ASN A 47 3.40 33.62 -7.15
CA ASN A 47 4.57 33.27 -6.35
C ASN A 47 5.40 34.49 -5.96
N ARG A 48 5.61 35.45 -6.87
CA ARG A 48 6.32 36.70 -6.57
C ARG A 48 5.58 37.55 -5.54
N ALA A 49 4.25 37.63 -5.62
CA ALA A 49 3.45 38.35 -4.62
C ALA A 49 3.61 37.73 -3.23
N VAL A 50 3.55 36.40 -3.12
CA VAL A 50 3.79 35.69 -1.85
C VAL A 50 5.22 35.93 -1.34
N MET A 51 6.23 35.87 -2.21
CA MET A 51 7.62 36.14 -1.83
C MET A 51 7.85 37.60 -1.41
N ASP A 52 7.22 38.58 -2.05
CA ASP A 52 7.31 39.99 -1.66
C ASP A 52 6.72 40.21 -0.26
N VAL A 53 5.54 39.65 0.02
CA VAL A 53 4.93 39.68 1.36
C VAL A 53 5.85 38.99 2.38
N ALA A 54 6.37 37.79 2.07
CA ALA A 54 7.27 37.07 2.95
C ALA A 54 8.56 37.86 3.24
N SER A 55 9.12 38.55 2.24
CA SER A 55 10.31 39.39 2.39
C SER A 55 10.05 40.60 3.30
N ARG A 56 8.94 41.30 3.08
CA ARG A 56 8.54 42.48 3.87
C ARG A 56 8.22 42.15 5.32
N TYR A 57 7.63 40.98 5.58
CA TYR A 57 7.24 40.53 6.91
C TYR A 57 8.10 39.37 7.44
N ARG A 58 9.37 39.28 7.00
CA ARG A 58 10.25 38.13 7.27
C ARG A 58 10.34 37.76 8.75
N GLU A 59 10.44 38.75 9.65
CA GLU A 59 10.61 38.53 11.09
C GLU A 59 9.34 37.90 11.68
N THR A 60 8.18 38.46 11.35
CA THR A 60 6.88 37.91 11.77
C THR A 60 6.64 36.52 11.21
N LEU A 61 6.96 36.29 9.93
CA LEU A 61 6.80 34.99 9.29
C LEU A 61 7.68 33.93 9.96
N LEU A 62 8.98 34.21 10.13
CA LEU A 62 9.93 33.31 10.76
C LEU A 62 9.59 33.05 12.23
N PHE A 63 9.18 34.09 12.97
CA PHE A 63 8.75 33.93 14.36
C PHE A 63 7.47 33.09 14.49
N ASN A 64 6.50 33.27 13.58
CA ASN A 64 5.31 32.44 13.57
C ASN A 64 5.63 30.97 13.23
N SER A 65 6.53 30.72 12.28
CA SER A 65 7.02 29.36 12.00
C SER A 65 7.73 28.75 13.21
N TYR A 66 8.56 29.52 13.91
CA TYR A 66 9.18 29.10 15.17
C TYR A 66 8.10 28.75 16.21
N ARG A 67 7.12 29.64 16.45
CA ARG A 67 6.03 29.39 17.39
C ARG A 67 5.20 28.17 17.04
N MET A 68 4.92 27.93 15.76
CA MET A 68 4.25 26.70 15.30
C MET A 68 5.04 25.47 15.73
N GLY A 69 6.36 25.46 15.50
CA GLY A 69 7.24 24.39 15.93
C GLY A 69 7.26 24.21 17.46
N SER A 70 7.43 25.29 18.22
CA SER A 70 7.42 25.27 19.69
C SER A 70 6.10 24.74 20.25
N ASN A 71 4.97 25.15 19.68
CA ASN A 71 3.65 24.66 20.07
C ASN A 71 3.50 23.16 19.78
N SER A 72 4.01 22.67 18.65
CA SER A 72 4.03 21.24 18.34
C SER A 72 4.87 20.43 19.34
N ILE A 73 6.04 20.93 19.72
CA ILE A 73 6.90 20.29 20.74
C ILE A 73 6.19 20.24 22.09
N LEU A 74 5.56 21.35 22.50
CA LEU A 74 4.79 21.42 23.74
C LEU A 74 3.65 20.40 23.74
N ARG A 75 2.86 20.35 22.66
CA ARG A 75 1.79 19.34 22.47
C ARG A 75 2.31 17.91 22.52
N GLY A 76 3.51 17.65 22.00
CA GLY A 76 4.16 16.34 22.11
C GLY A 76 4.68 16.02 23.51
N SER A 77 4.65 16.99 24.44
CA SER A 77 5.12 16.85 25.82
C SER A 77 4.00 16.91 26.86
N THR A 78 2.78 17.32 26.47
CA THR A 78 1.60 17.51 27.35
C THR A 78 0.34 16.84 26.81
N ASP A 79 -0.63 16.49 27.65
CA ASP A 79 -1.79 15.71 27.19
C ASP A 79 -2.58 16.48 26.13
N THR A 80 -2.72 15.87 24.97
CA THR A 80 -3.48 16.41 23.85
C THR A 80 -4.38 15.35 23.26
N TRP A 81 -5.41 15.81 22.55
CA TRP A 81 -6.42 14.98 21.94
C TRP A 81 -6.66 15.51 20.53
N THR A 82 -6.39 14.67 19.53
CA THR A 82 -6.75 14.98 18.16
C THR A 82 -8.26 14.91 18.02
N VAL A 83 -8.87 16.01 17.59
CA VAL A 83 -10.29 16.07 17.26
C VAL A 83 -10.48 15.34 15.94
N SER A 84 -11.44 14.42 15.89
CA SER A 84 -11.75 13.64 14.71
C SER A 84 -13.26 13.66 14.40
N PRO A 85 -13.67 13.49 13.14
CA PRO A 85 -15.09 13.41 12.77
C PRO A 85 -15.88 12.41 13.59
N ARG A 86 -15.35 11.21 13.84
CA ARG A 86 -16.01 10.19 14.67
C ARG A 86 -16.25 10.67 16.10
N ARG A 87 -15.30 11.40 16.69
CA ARG A 87 -15.45 11.95 18.05
C ARG A 87 -16.46 13.08 18.09
N VAL A 88 -16.49 13.92 17.05
CA VAL A 88 -17.51 14.97 16.89
C VAL A 88 -18.89 14.35 16.76
N ALA A 89 -19.06 13.33 15.92
CA ALA A 89 -20.32 12.61 15.75
C ALA A 89 -20.78 11.96 17.07
N ALA A 90 -19.86 11.34 17.83
CA ALA A 90 -20.16 10.77 19.14
C ALA A 90 -20.64 11.84 20.14
N LEU A 91 -20.02 13.03 20.15
CA LEU A 91 -20.46 14.14 20.99
C LEU A 91 -21.82 14.69 20.56
N GLN A 92 -22.06 14.84 19.25
CA GLN A 92 -23.34 15.30 18.71
C GLN A 92 -24.49 14.34 19.04
N ALA A 93 -24.22 13.03 19.12
CA ALA A 93 -25.23 12.02 19.46
C ALA A 93 -25.70 12.11 20.93
N VAL A 94 -24.91 12.68 21.84
CA VAL A 94 -25.25 12.79 23.27
C VAL A 94 -25.62 14.21 23.72
N VAL A 95 -25.17 15.23 22.99
CA VAL A 95 -25.58 16.61 23.21
C VAL A 95 -26.96 16.79 22.55
N VAL A 96 -28.01 16.62 23.35
CA VAL A 96 -29.39 16.81 22.92
C VAL A 96 -29.58 18.26 22.49
N ARG A 97 -29.70 18.50 21.18
CA ARG A 97 -30.37 19.71 20.70
C ARG A 97 -31.83 19.52 20.98
N ASP A 98 -32.34 20.23 21.98
CA ASP A 98 -33.76 20.29 22.30
C ASP A 98 -34.52 20.63 21.00
N THR A 99 -35.16 19.64 20.37
CA THR A 99 -35.78 19.79 19.04
C THR A 99 -36.97 20.75 19.04
N ALA A 100 -37.33 21.28 20.21
CA ALA A 100 -38.30 22.34 20.41
C ALA A 100 -37.70 23.77 20.36
N ARG A 101 -36.37 23.91 20.25
CA ARG A 101 -35.72 25.21 20.04
C ARG A 101 -35.52 25.45 18.55
N ASP A 102 -35.97 26.61 18.08
CA ASP A 102 -35.71 27.10 16.72
C ASP A 102 -34.22 26.94 16.36
N GLU A 103 -33.93 26.56 15.10
CA GLU A 103 -32.57 26.35 14.58
C GLU A 103 -31.64 27.57 14.79
N ASP A 104 -32.20 28.75 15.06
CA ASP A 104 -31.48 30.00 15.34
C ASP A 104 -31.08 30.21 16.81
N GLN A 105 -31.55 29.40 17.77
CA GLN A 105 -31.18 29.54 19.19
C GLN A 105 -29.94 28.72 19.54
N THR A 106 -28.78 29.22 19.10
CA THR A 106 -27.50 28.73 19.63
C THR A 106 -27.46 29.03 21.14
N PRO A 107 -27.22 28.05 22.04
CA PRO A 107 -27.10 28.32 23.46
C PRO A 107 -26.04 29.38 23.70
N ALA A 108 -26.37 30.45 24.43
CA ALA A 108 -25.41 31.52 24.72
C ALA A 108 -24.20 31.03 25.55
N VAL A 109 -24.36 29.92 26.29
CA VAL A 109 -23.32 29.30 27.13
C VAL A 109 -23.42 27.77 27.09
N THR A 110 -22.28 27.09 27.30
CA THR A 110 -22.22 25.62 27.45
C THR A 110 -22.78 25.19 28.82
N SER A 111 -23.73 24.26 28.84
CA SER A 111 -24.28 23.75 30.10
C SER A 111 -23.28 22.85 30.85
N PRO A 112 -23.39 22.68 32.18
CA PRO A 112 -22.56 21.72 32.92
C PRO A 112 -22.66 20.28 32.40
N ALA A 113 -23.85 19.87 31.92
CA ALA A 113 -24.05 18.54 31.33
C ALA A 113 -23.32 18.39 29.99
N ASP A 114 -23.40 19.40 29.11
CA ASP A 114 -22.68 19.39 27.84
C ASP A 114 -21.16 19.41 28.06
N MET A 115 -20.69 20.17 29.05
CA MET A 115 -19.28 20.17 29.42
C MET A 115 -18.82 18.81 29.95
N ALA A 116 -19.65 18.11 30.74
CA ALA A 116 -19.35 16.75 31.19
C ALA A 116 -19.26 15.77 30.00
N ASN A 117 -20.21 15.84 29.05
CA ASN A 117 -20.18 15.05 27.82
C ASN A 117 -18.92 15.36 26.98
N TYR A 118 -18.58 16.64 26.84
CA TYR A 118 -17.35 17.06 26.17
C TYR A 118 -16.11 16.48 26.85
N MET A 119 -15.99 16.57 28.17
CA MET A 119 -14.85 16.01 28.89
C MET A 119 -14.76 14.49 28.73
N ASN A 120 -15.89 13.78 28.83
CA ASN A 120 -15.93 12.33 28.69
C ASN A 120 -15.54 11.84 27.28
N ILE A 121 -15.91 12.57 26.22
CA ILE A 121 -15.68 12.15 24.83
C ILE A 121 -14.41 12.78 24.24
N MET A 122 -14.26 14.09 24.36
CA MET A 122 -13.17 14.86 23.76
C MET A 122 -11.91 14.87 24.62
N ARG A 123 -12.00 14.54 25.91
CA ARG A 123 -10.85 14.49 26.84
C ARG A 123 -10.68 13.14 27.55
N ASN A 124 -11.22 12.06 26.97
CA ASN A 124 -10.99 10.70 27.49
C ASN A 124 -9.48 10.39 27.61
N PRO A 125 -8.95 10.13 28.83
CA PRO A 125 -7.53 9.87 29.03
C PRO A 125 -6.94 8.70 28.23
N ALA A 126 -7.75 7.70 27.87
CA ALA A 126 -7.33 6.56 27.07
C ALA A 126 -7.14 6.90 25.58
N GLU A 127 -7.76 7.99 25.12
CA GLU A 127 -7.74 8.45 23.72
C GLU A 127 -6.81 9.68 23.55
N ARG A 128 -5.87 9.87 24.48
CA ARG A 128 -4.81 10.88 24.35
C ARG A 128 -3.92 10.56 23.15
N ASP A 129 -3.40 11.59 22.53
CA ASP A 129 -2.36 11.42 21.53
C ASP A 129 -1.07 10.88 22.19
N PRO A 130 -0.32 9.98 21.53
CA PRO A 130 0.91 9.43 22.12
C PRO A 130 2.02 10.48 22.33
N ARG A 131 2.83 10.25 23.36
CA ARG A 131 4.13 10.90 23.62
C ARG A 131 5.25 10.36 22.75
N GLY A 132 5.05 9.16 22.22
CA GLY A 132 5.96 8.55 21.28
C GLY A 132 5.53 7.17 20.87
N TYR A 133 6.28 6.63 19.93
CA TYR A 133 6.09 5.32 19.35
C TYR A 133 7.35 4.49 19.55
N ILE A 134 7.19 3.21 19.88
CA ILE A 134 8.30 2.26 19.96
C ILE A 134 8.08 1.17 18.91
N ILE A 135 9.09 0.97 18.07
CA ILE A 135 9.12 -0.03 17.01
C ILE A 135 10.13 -1.10 17.46
N SER A 136 9.65 -2.25 17.91
CA SER A 136 10.52 -3.32 18.44
C SER A 136 11.45 -3.87 17.35
N SER A 137 12.72 -4.09 17.68
CA SER A 137 13.69 -4.72 16.76
C SER A 137 13.45 -6.21 16.50
N THR A 138 12.53 -6.84 17.24
CA THR A 138 12.14 -8.25 17.08
C THR A 138 10.89 -8.46 16.24
N GLN A 139 10.29 -7.41 15.68
CA GLN A 139 9.12 -7.57 14.80
C GLN A 139 9.49 -8.32 13.52
N ARG A 140 8.46 -8.86 12.85
CA ARG A 140 8.61 -9.81 11.72
C ARG A 140 9.44 -9.30 10.53
N ASP A 141 9.38 -8.01 10.23
CA ASP A 141 10.05 -7.36 9.08
C ASP A 141 10.68 -6.03 9.52
N PHE A 142 11.66 -6.11 10.40
CA PHE A 142 12.33 -4.92 10.93
C PHE A 142 13.16 -4.16 9.87
N GLN A 143 13.52 -4.81 8.76
CA GLN A 143 14.15 -4.19 7.59
C GLN A 143 13.17 -3.25 6.90
N THR A 144 11.90 -3.64 6.74
CA THR A 144 10.84 -2.74 6.27
C THR A 144 10.55 -1.62 7.28
N ALA A 145 10.55 -1.92 8.58
CA ALA A 145 10.45 -0.87 9.61
C ALA A 145 11.62 0.13 9.54
N THR A 146 12.82 -0.33 9.18
CA THR A 146 13.99 0.53 8.92
C THR A 146 13.76 1.45 7.71
N LYS A 147 13.14 0.95 6.63
CA LYS A 147 12.73 1.78 5.48
C LYS A 147 11.69 2.83 5.87
N PHE A 148 10.74 2.46 6.74
CA PHE A 148 9.73 3.38 7.27
C PHE A 148 10.36 4.51 8.10
N VAL A 149 11.24 4.21 9.06
CA VAL A 149 11.91 5.27 9.84
C VAL A 149 12.80 6.14 8.95
N ASN A 150 13.42 5.57 7.90
CA ASN A 150 14.14 6.36 6.91
C ASN A 150 13.24 7.31 6.12
N ALA A 151 11.98 6.93 5.84
CA ALA A 151 11.01 7.85 5.27
C ALA A 151 10.68 9.00 6.24
N LEU A 152 10.60 8.74 7.54
CA LEU A 152 10.42 9.80 8.56
C LEU A 152 11.63 10.73 8.62
N ILE A 153 12.85 10.18 8.65
CA ILE A 153 14.10 10.94 8.69
C ILE A 153 14.24 11.86 7.47
N LYS A 154 13.88 11.37 6.26
CA LYS A 154 13.86 12.19 5.04
C LYS A 154 12.95 13.41 5.15
N ASN A 155 11.94 13.35 6.01
CA ASN A 155 10.99 14.45 6.28
C ASN A 155 11.37 15.25 7.54
N GLY A 156 12.62 15.13 8.03
CA GLY A 156 13.13 15.91 9.16
C GLY A 156 12.68 15.42 10.54
N ILE A 157 12.14 14.21 10.64
CA ILE A 157 11.79 13.60 11.93
C ILE A 157 13.03 12.98 12.57
N VAL A 158 13.28 13.36 13.82
CA VAL A 158 14.30 12.74 14.66
C VAL A 158 13.81 11.37 15.13
N VAL A 159 14.57 10.34 14.79
CA VAL A 159 14.37 8.96 15.24
C VAL A 159 15.54 8.56 16.11
N HIS A 160 15.26 7.82 17.17
CA HIS A 160 16.27 7.27 18.07
C HIS A 160 16.36 5.76 17.93
N ARG A 161 17.52 5.21 18.28
CA ARG A 161 17.74 3.77 18.43
C ARG A 161 18.13 3.48 19.88
N ALA A 162 17.55 2.45 20.48
CA ALA A 162 17.91 2.04 21.82
C ALA A 162 19.28 1.35 21.83
N ALA A 163 20.23 1.83 22.64
CA ALA A 163 21.57 1.27 22.76
C ALA A 163 21.59 -0.06 23.53
N THR A 164 20.73 -0.18 24.55
CA THR A 164 20.52 -1.41 25.33
C THR A 164 19.03 -1.72 25.44
N SER A 165 18.69 -2.90 25.97
CA SER A 165 17.29 -3.19 26.33
C SER A 165 16.77 -2.20 27.36
N PHE A 166 15.46 -1.96 27.34
CA PHE A 166 14.78 -1.01 28.22
C PHE A 166 13.31 -1.40 28.43
N THR A 167 12.65 -0.84 29.44
CA THR A 167 11.25 -1.11 29.74
C THR A 167 10.46 0.20 29.77
N VAL A 168 9.29 0.21 29.13
CA VAL A 168 8.33 1.33 29.15
C VAL A 168 6.93 0.76 29.31
N ALA A 169 6.12 1.35 30.19
CA ALA A 169 4.74 0.92 30.45
C ALA A 169 4.60 -0.60 30.74
N GLY A 170 5.56 -1.18 31.46
CA GLY A 170 5.57 -2.61 31.82
C GLY A 170 5.99 -3.56 30.70
N ARG A 171 6.31 -3.06 29.50
CA ARG A 171 6.80 -3.87 28.37
C ARG A 171 8.29 -3.69 28.17
N SER A 172 9.01 -4.79 28.00
CA SER A 172 10.44 -4.80 27.70
C SER A 172 10.70 -4.76 26.20
N TYR A 173 11.63 -3.92 25.80
CA TYR A 173 12.07 -3.73 24.43
C TYR A 173 13.56 -4.08 24.30
N PRO A 174 13.93 -4.85 23.26
CA PRO A 174 15.32 -5.20 22.99
C PRO A 174 16.13 -3.98 22.52
N ALA A 175 17.46 -4.10 22.67
CA ALA A 175 18.40 -3.17 22.04
C ALA A 175 18.16 -3.09 20.53
N GLY A 176 18.47 -1.94 19.95
CA GLY A 176 18.27 -1.68 18.54
C GLY A 176 16.86 -1.29 18.13
N SER A 177 15.86 -1.36 19.02
CA SER A 177 14.49 -0.89 18.76
C SER A 177 14.49 0.61 18.41
N TYR A 178 13.61 1.03 17.49
CA TYR A 178 13.46 2.44 17.15
C TYR A 178 12.46 3.14 18.07
N VAL A 179 12.75 4.40 18.38
CA VAL A 179 11.91 5.26 19.22
C VAL A 179 11.68 6.58 18.51
N VAL A 180 10.41 6.92 18.30
CA VAL A 180 9.98 8.19 17.69
C VAL A 180 9.18 8.98 18.71
N LYS A 181 9.79 10.01 19.31
CA LYS A 181 9.10 10.90 20.26
C LYS A 181 8.24 11.92 19.51
N THR A 182 7.06 12.24 20.03
CA THR A 182 6.17 13.22 19.39
C THR A 182 6.49 14.67 19.76
N ALA A 183 7.33 14.92 20.76
CA ALA A 183 7.84 16.24 21.15
C ALA A 183 8.83 16.82 20.11
N GLN A 184 8.35 17.07 18.89
CA GLN A 184 9.12 17.57 17.75
C GLN A 184 8.31 18.65 17.00
N ALA A 185 9.00 19.54 16.28
CA ALA A 185 8.33 20.60 15.51
C ALA A 185 7.36 20.03 14.46
N PHE A 186 7.74 18.92 13.81
CA PHE A 186 6.94 18.19 12.83
C PHE A 186 6.02 17.13 13.44
N ARG A 187 5.62 17.28 14.71
CA ARG A 187 4.68 16.36 15.40
C ARG A 187 3.46 15.97 14.55
N PRO A 188 2.75 16.88 13.85
CA PRO A 188 1.58 16.49 13.06
C PRO A 188 1.91 15.41 12.01
N HIS A 189 3.05 15.54 11.34
CA HIS A 189 3.49 14.52 10.37
C HIS A 189 3.78 13.18 11.04
N ILE A 190 4.35 13.16 12.25
CA ILE A 190 4.53 11.93 13.03
C ILE A 190 3.16 11.27 13.27
N ILE A 191 2.18 12.04 13.77
CA ILE A 191 0.83 11.53 14.01
C ILE A 191 0.22 10.95 12.73
N ASP A 192 0.31 11.65 11.59
CA ASP A 192 -0.24 11.18 10.31
C ASP A 192 0.39 9.85 9.83
N MET A 193 1.66 9.61 10.15
CA MET A 193 2.36 8.40 9.71
C MET A 193 2.06 7.17 10.57
N PHE A 194 1.65 7.35 11.83
CA PHE A 194 1.39 6.25 12.78
C PHE A 194 -0.10 6.05 13.11
N GLU A 195 -0.88 7.11 13.21
CA GLU A 195 -2.28 7.06 13.63
C GLU A 195 -3.24 6.88 12.44
N PRO A 196 -4.44 6.32 12.67
CA PRO A 196 -5.45 6.20 11.63
C PRO A 196 -5.98 7.59 11.24
N GLN A 197 -6.20 7.80 9.93
CA GLN A 197 -6.97 8.93 9.43
C GLN A 197 -8.46 8.66 9.61
N ASP A 198 -9.20 9.72 9.92
CA ASP A 198 -10.66 9.70 10.11
C ASP A 198 -11.24 10.84 9.25
N HIS A 199 -11.66 10.51 8.04
CA HIS A 199 -12.19 11.49 7.10
C HIS A 199 -13.70 11.72 7.37
N PRO A 200 -14.18 12.98 7.37
CA PRO A 200 -15.58 13.27 7.64
C PRO A 200 -16.52 12.78 6.54
N ASP A 201 -17.76 12.47 6.91
CA ASP A 201 -18.87 12.36 5.96
C ASP A 201 -19.29 13.78 5.53
N ASP A 202 -18.87 14.23 4.35
CA ASP A 202 -19.25 15.55 3.81
C ASP A 202 -20.68 15.53 3.24
N ILE A 203 -21.67 15.72 4.13
CA ILE A 203 -23.09 15.69 3.79
C ILE A 203 -23.59 17.11 3.49
N ARG A 204 -23.96 17.37 2.23
CA ARG A 204 -24.36 18.71 1.76
C ARG A 204 -25.60 19.27 2.45
N TYR A 205 -26.56 18.40 2.79
CA TYR A 205 -27.79 18.71 3.52
C TYR A 205 -28.34 17.42 4.15
N PRO A 206 -29.16 17.49 5.22
CA PRO A 206 -29.71 16.29 5.87
C PRO A 206 -30.36 15.32 4.88
N GLY A 207 -29.94 14.06 4.91
CA GLY A 207 -30.41 13.00 3.99
C GLY A 207 -29.69 12.93 2.64
N ALA A 208 -28.77 13.85 2.34
CA ALA A 208 -27.91 13.75 1.16
C ALA A 208 -26.88 12.62 1.29
N VAL A 209 -26.42 12.14 0.14
CA VAL A 209 -25.29 11.23 0.04
C VAL A 209 -24.00 12.01 0.33
N PRO A 210 -23.04 11.45 1.08
CA PRO A 210 -21.76 12.11 1.31
C PRO A 210 -21.04 12.44 0.00
N THR A 211 -20.43 13.62 -0.06
CA THR A 211 -19.56 14.05 -1.16
C THR A 211 -18.25 13.27 -1.06
N PRO A 212 -17.92 12.46 -2.08
CA PRO A 212 -16.67 11.71 -2.05
C PRO A 212 -15.45 12.62 -2.15
N PRO A 213 -14.33 12.28 -1.49
CA PRO A 213 -13.09 13.01 -1.67
C PRO A 213 -12.58 12.91 -3.11
N TYR A 214 -11.75 13.87 -3.50
CA TYR A 214 -11.19 13.94 -4.85
C TYR A 214 -10.13 12.86 -5.12
N ASP A 215 -9.30 12.52 -4.13
CA ASP A 215 -8.22 11.51 -4.21
C ASP A 215 -8.37 10.51 -3.04
N ASN A 216 -7.37 10.42 -2.16
CA ASN A 216 -7.34 9.45 -1.08
C ASN A 216 -7.94 10.01 0.22
N ALA A 217 -8.55 9.14 1.02
CA ALA A 217 -9.03 9.46 2.35
C ALA A 217 -8.10 8.96 3.47
N GLY A 218 -7.31 7.91 3.23
CA GLY A 218 -6.38 7.34 4.20
C GLY A 218 -5.05 6.94 3.56
N TRP A 219 -3.94 7.19 4.28
CA TRP A 219 -2.58 6.95 3.80
C TRP A 219 -1.65 6.35 4.87
N THR A 220 -2.06 6.17 6.14
CA THR A 220 -1.18 5.79 7.28
C THR A 220 -0.06 4.83 6.89
N LEU A 221 1.15 5.39 6.71
CA LEU A 221 2.24 4.68 6.05
C LEU A 221 2.72 3.49 6.89
N ALA A 222 2.70 3.61 8.23
CA ALA A 222 3.02 2.50 9.12
C ALA A 222 2.13 1.27 8.86
N TYR A 223 0.83 1.47 8.60
CA TYR A 223 -0.10 0.37 8.29
C TYR A 223 0.17 -0.23 6.91
N GLN A 224 0.33 0.61 5.89
CA GLN A 224 0.66 0.15 4.54
C GLN A 224 1.96 -0.67 4.51
N MET A 225 2.95 -0.26 5.30
CA MET A 225 4.24 -0.95 5.38
C MET A 225 4.24 -2.16 6.36
N GLY A 226 3.12 -2.44 7.03
CA GLY A 226 3.01 -3.54 8.00
C GLY A 226 3.90 -3.35 9.24
N VAL A 227 4.20 -2.11 9.62
CA VAL A 227 5.05 -1.80 10.78
C VAL A 227 4.27 -2.02 12.07
N GLU A 228 4.84 -2.85 12.95
CA GLU A 228 4.33 -3.06 14.29
C GLU A 228 4.97 -2.04 15.24
N PHE A 229 4.13 -1.36 16.03
CA PHE A 229 4.57 -0.34 16.97
C PHE A 229 3.64 -0.24 18.17
N ASP A 230 4.20 0.21 19.29
CA ASP A 230 3.45 0.52 20.50
C ASP A 230 3.29 2.03 20.67
N ARG A 231 2.07 2.43 21.06
CA ARG A 231 1.73 3.82 21.41
C ARG A 231 2.05 4.04 22.88
N ILE A 232 2.92 4.99 23.19
CA ILE A 232 3.25 5.34 24.58
C ILE A 232 2.57 6.66 24.92
N LEU A 233 1.61 6.62 25.85
CA LEU A 233 0.80 7.79 26.20
C LEU A 233 1.47 8.73 27.21
N ASP A 234 2.37 8.20 28.04
CA ASP A 234 3.06 8.96 29.08
C ASP A 234 4.50 9.31 28.67
N GLY A 235 5.10 10.28 29.35
CA GLY A 235 6.48 10.67 29.09
C GLY A 235 7.45 9.52 29.41
N PHE A 236 8.43 9.28 28.54
CA PHE A 236 9.38 8.19 28.73
C PHE A 236 10.81 8.54 28.29
N SER A 237 11.76 7.89 28.95
CA SER A 237 13.19 7.97 28.71
C SER A 237 13.79 6.57 28.67
N GLY A 238 14.99 6.47 28.14
CA GLY A 238 15.72 5.23 28.02
C GLY A 238 17.09 5.48 27.39
N PRO A 239 17.85 4.42 27.09
CA PRO A 239 19.17 4.48 26.48
C PRO A 239 19.06 4.83 25.00
N PHE A 240 18.40 5.94 24.66
CA PHE A 240 18.05 6.31 23.29
C PHE A 240 19.14 7.19 22.68
N VAL A 241 19.70 6.74 21.56
CA VAL A 241 20.68 7.49 20.79
C VAL A 241 20.02 7.98 19.51
N SER A 242 20.09 9.28 19.23
CA SER A 242 19.57 9.85 17.99
C SER A 242 20.33 9.29 16.78
N ILE A 243 19.62 8.90 15.73
CA ILE A 243 20.23 8.39 14.51
C ILE A 243 20.75 9.58 13.68
N ALA A 244 22.05 9.58 13.40
CA ALA A 244 22.65 10.51 12.45
C ALA A 244 22.54 9.95 11.03
N GLY A 245 22.10 10.77 10.07
CA GLY A 245 21.86 10.32 8.70
C GLY A 245 20.71 9.32 8.62
N PHE A 246 20.87 8.23 7.87
CA PHE A 246 19.84 7.20 7.72
C PHE A 246 20.04 6.05 8.71
N ALA A 247 18.94 5.47 9.16
CA ALA A 247 18.94 4.22 9.89
C ALA A 247 19.45 3.09 8.99
N GLU A 248 20.39 2.32 9.51
CA GLU A 248 20.88 1.10 8.89
C GLU A 248 20.10 -0.11 9.39
N PRO A 249 19.93 -1.16 8.56
CA PRO A 249 19.33 -2.40 9.04
C PRO A 249 20.16 -2.97 10.21
N PRO A 250 19.55 -3.76 11.09
CA PRO A 250 20.29 -4.35 12.21
C PRO A 250 21.44 -5.20 11.66
N VAL A 251 22.63 -5.05 12.26
CA VAL A 251 23.72 -5.98 12.03
C VAL A 251 23.29 -7.30 12.65
N THR A 252 22.85 -8.24 11.82
CA THR A 252 22.77 -9.63 12.24
C THR A 252 24.20 -10.08 12.51
N GLY A 253 24.42 -10.73 13.65
CA GLY A 253 25.76 -11.19 14.04
C GLY A 253 26.42 -12.05 12.95
N PRO A 254 27.70 -12.42 13.11
CA PRO A 254 28.39 -13.21 12.08
C PRO A 254 27.58 -14.46 11.74
N VAL A 255 27.26 -14.64 10.46
CA VAL A 255 26.59 -15.86 10.02
C VAL A 255 27.54 -17.03 10.26
N ALA A 256 27.15 -17.95 11.15
CA ALA A 256 27.90 -19.17 11.38
C ALA A 256 27.88 -20.02 10.10
N SER A 257 29.03 -20.59 9.74
CA SER A 257 29.14 -21.42 8.54
C SER A 257 28.34 -22.72 8.70
N SER A 258 27.69 -23.17 7.64
CA SER A 258 27.07 -24.49 7.55
C SER A 258 27.70 -25.28 6.40
N THR A 259 27.90 -26.58 6.63
CA THR A 259 28.24 -27.55 5.59
C THR A 259 27.00 -28.22 4.99
N VAL A 260 25.80 -27.92 5.50
CA VAL A 260 24.54 -28.56 5.10
C VAL A 260 23.64 -27.57 4.38
N ALA A 261 23.17 -26.53 5.07
CA ALA A 261 22.26 -25.53 4.52
C ALA A 261 22.11 -24.30 5.42
N TYR A 262 21.54 -23.25 4.85
CA TYR A 262 21.04 -22.08 5.55
C TYR A 262 19.53 -21.99 5.39
N VAL A 263 18.85 -21.54 6.43
CA VAL A 263 17.44 -21.12 6.35
C VAL A 263 17.32 -19.60 6.49
N LEU A 264 16.34 -19.04 5.79
CA LEU A 264 16.02 -17.62 5.80
C LEU A 264 14.51 -17.45 5.90
N SER A 265 14.07 -16.69 6.90
CA SER A 265 12.65 -16.38 7.08
C SER A 265 12.07 -15.64 5.87
N HIS A 266 10.89 -16.06 5.44
CA HIS A 266 10.11 -15.40 4.40
C HIS A 266 9.19 -14.28 4.93
N THR A 267 9.25 -14.01 6.24
CA THR A 267 8.51 -12.87 6.82
C THR A 267 9.11 -11.52 6.45
N VAL A 268 10.36 -11.49 5.96
CA VAL A 268 11.10 -10.28 5.60
C VAL A 268 11.07 -10.08 4.09
N ASN A 269 10.61 -8.92 3.61
CA ASN A 269 10.57 -8.62 2.16
C ASN A 269 11.94 -8.75 1.49
N ASP A 270 13.01 -8.28 2.15
CA ASP A 270 14.38 -8.32 1.60
C ASP A 270 14.92 -9.75 1.42
N ALA A 271 14.26 -10.76 2.01
CA ALA A 271 14.56 -12.17 1.73
C ALA A 271 14.32 -12.51 0.26
N THR A 272 13.31 -11.91 -0.39
CA THR A 272 13.06 -12.10 -1.82
C THR A 272 14.22 -11.60 -2.69
N LEU A 273 14.82 -10.45 -2.34
CA LEU A 273 16.02 -9.96 -3.01
C LEU A 273 17.20 -10.93 -2.82
N ALA A 274 17.36 -11.49 -1.62
CA ALA A 274 18.37 -12.51 -1.36
C ALA A 274 18.17 -13.76 -2.23
N VAL A 275 16.94 -14.25 -2.37
CA VAL A 275 16.60 -15.38 -3.25
C VAL A 275 17.00 -15.07 -4.69
N ASN A 276 16.63 -13.91 -5.23
CA ASN A 276 16.98 -13.52 -6.60
C ASN A 276 18.50 -13.48 -6.81
N ARG A 277 19.26 -12.90 -5.87
CA ARG A 277 20.72 -12.85 -5.93
C ARG A 277 21.40 -14.21 -5.78
N LEU A 278 20.85 -15.09 -4.95
CA LEU A 278 21.34 -16.46 -4.81
C LEU A 278 21.16 -17.23 -6.12
N LEU A 279 19.95 -17.20 -6.68
CA LEU A 279 19.64 -17.85 -7.95
C LEU A 279 20.48 -17.29 -9.12
N ALA A 280 20.69 -15.97 -9.18
CA ALA A 280 21.53 -15.33 -10.19
C ALA A 280 23.01 -15.75 -10.10
N ARG A 281 23.49 -16.16 -8.92
CA ARG A 281 24.83 -16.73 -8.71
C ARG A 281 24.86 -18.26 -8.85
N GLY A 282 23.82 -18.84 -9.45
CA GLY A 282 23.68 -20.27 -9.65
C GLY A 282 23.54 -21.06 -8.35
N GLN A 283 23.24 -20.41 -7.21
CA GLN A 283 22.95 -21.11 -5.96
C GLN A 283 21.58 -21.79 -6.03
N GLU A 284 21.42 -22.86 -5.27
CA GLU A 284 20.12 -23.53 -5.19
C GLU A 284 19.32 -22.93 -4.04
N VAL A 285 18.04 -22.71 -4.28
CA VAL A 285 17.11 -22.20 -3.27
C VAL A 285 15.84 -23.03 -3.36
N PHE A 286 15.36 -23.44 -2.21
CA PHE A 286 14.11 -24.16 -2.02
C PHE A 286 13.21 -23.35 -1.10
N VAL A 287 11.93 -23.66 -1.14
CA VAL A 287 10.95 -23.20 -0.16
C VAL A 287 10.43 -24.40 0.60
N LEU A 288 10.29 -24.24 1.90
CA LEU A 288 9.60 -25.19 2.77
C LEU A 288 8.08 -25.07 2.56
N ARG A 289 7.41 -26.17 2.19
CA ARG A 289 5.98 -26.18 1.86
C ARG A 289 5.08 -26.08 3.08
N GLU A 290 5.44 -26.79 4.15
CA GLU A 290 4.72 -26.85 5.41
C GLU A 290 5.68 -26.62 6.56
N GLY A 291 5.20 -26.10 7.69
CA GLY A 291 6.09 -25.87 8.84
C GLY A 291 6.65 -27.17 9.40
N GLU A 292 7.92 -27.16 9.81
CA GLU A 292 8.58 -28.31 10.44
C GLU A 292 9.62 -27.87 11.49
N ALA A 293 9.89 -28.74 12.45
CA ALA A 293 10.90 -28.51 13.48
C ALA A 293 12.28 -29.00 12.99
N ALA A 294 13.32 -28.16 13.13
CA ALA A 294 14.70 -28.51 12.81
C ALA A 294 15.66 -27.84 13.79
N ASP A 295 16.70 -28.54 14.26
CA ASP A 295 17.69 -28.00 15.21
C ASP A 295 17.08 -27.33 16.47
N GLY A 296 15.96 -27.85 16.96
CA GLY A 296 15.26 -27.32 18.14
C GLY A 296 14.50 -26.01 17.93
N ARG A 297 14.28 -25.59 16.68
CA ARG A 297 13.45 -24.45 16.29
C ARG A 297 12.33 -24.85 15.34
N GLU A 298 11.24 -24.08 15.37
CA GLU A 298 10.12 -24.20 14.44
C GLU A 298 10.37 -23.36 13.19
N LEU A 299 10.39 -24.01 12.03
CA LEU A 299 10.45 -23.35 10.73
C LEU A 299 9.02 -23.17 10.20
N SER A 300 8.66 -21.95 9.81
CA SER A 300 7.34 -21.68 9.24
C SER A 300 7.26 -22.11 7.77
N ALA A 301 6.05 -22.45 7.30
CA ALA A 301 5.79 -22.60 5.87
C ALA A 301 6.25 -21.35 5.10
N GLY A 302 6.89 -21.56 3.96
CA GLY A 302 7.51 -20.51 3.16
C GLY A 302 8.96 -20.21 3.50
N THR A 303 9.54 -20.77 4.56
CA THR A 303 10.97 -20.58 4.89
C THR A 303 11.84 -20.95 3.69
N PHE A 304 12.77 -20.07 3.32
CA PHE A 304 13.73 -20.36 2.25
C PHE A 304 14.83 -21.25 2.79
N TYR A 305 15.14 -22.30 2.05
CA TYR A 305 16.21 -23.27 2.34
C TYR A 305 17.27 -23.19 1.25
N VAL A 306 18.52 -22.97 1.64
CA VAL A 306 19.66 -22.77 0.76
C VAL A 306 20.70 -23.82 1.08
N PRO A 307 20.80 -24.92 0.31
CA PRO A 307 21.84 -25.92 0.51
C PRO A 307 23.23 -25.27 0.47
N ALA A 308 24.08 -25.67 1.41
CA ALA A 308 25.45 -25.22 1.44
C ALA A 308 26.24 -25.91 0.32
N LYS A 309 26.83 -25.12 -0.55
CA LYS A 309 27.79 -25.57 -1.56
C LYS A 309 28.93 -24.57 -1.70
N ALA A 310 29.86 -24.86 -2.61
CA ALA A 310 30.96 -23.95 -2.90
C ALA A 310 30.44 -22.53 -3.21
N GLY A 311 30.92 -21.55 -2.45
CA GLY A 311 30.57 -20.14 -2.59
C GLY A 311 29.30 -19.67 -1.86
N THR A 312 28.44 -20.57 -1.35
CA THR A 312 27.19 -20.19 -0.66
C THR A 312 27.46 -19.28 0.53
N ASP A 313 28.40 -19.67 1.41
CA ASP A 313 28.80 -18.90 2.59
C ASP A 313 29.15 -17.45 2.27
N SER A 314 29.91 -17.24 1.19
CA SER A 314 30.34 -15.90 0.79
C SER A 314 29.16 -15.01 0.38
N VAL A 315 28.16 -15.59 -0.29
CA VAL A 315 26.98 -14.88 -0.76
C VAL A 315 26.05 -14.58 0.41
N VAL A 316 25.81 -15.57 1.26
CA VAL A 316 24.97 -15.46 2.45
C VAL A 316 25.53 -14.43 3.43
N ARG A 317 26.83 -14.48 3.75
CA ARG A 317 27.49 -13.50 4.65
C ARG A 317 27.40 -12.07 4.10
N ARG A 318 27.55 -11.90 2.78
CA ARG A 318 27.39 -10.60 2.13
C ARG A 318 25.96 -10.08 2.23
N LEU A 319 24.97 -10.93 1.95
CA LEU A 319 23.55 -10.56 2.05
C LEU A 319 23.15 -10.20 3.50
N ALA A 320 23.65 -10.96 4.47
CA ALA A 320 23.47 -10.66 5.89
C ALA A 320 24.04 -9.29 6.24
N ALA A 321 25.27 -8.99 5.80
CA ALA A 321 25.91 -7.69 6.06
C ALA A 321 25.22 -6.51 5.35
N GLU A 322 24.86 -6.66 4.08
CA GLU A 322 24.27 -5.57 3.26
C GLU A 322 22.81 -5.26 3.61
N LYS A 323 22.04 -6.29 4.00
CA LYS A 323 20.58 -6.19 4.17
C LYS A 323 20.11 -6.47 5.60
N GLY A 324 21.03 -6.82 6.51
CA GLY A 324 20.70 -7.22 7.87
C GLY A 324 19.83 -8.48 7.93
N LEU A 325 20.00 -9.40 6.97
CA LEU A 325 19.24 -10.65 6.92
C LEU A 325 19.82 -11.67 7.89
N LEU A 326 18.93 -12.40 8.59
CA LEU A 326 19.33 -13.49 9.47
C LEU A 326 19.28 -14.80 8.67
N PHE A 327 20.45 -15.29 8.28
CA PHE A 327 20.60 -16.64 7.79
C PHE A 327 21.02 -17.54 8.93
N GLU A 328 20.25 -18.59 9.16
CA GLU A 328 20.54 -19.52 10.23
C GLU A 328 21.05 -20.84 9.65
N PRO A 329 22.21 -21.34 10.10
CA PRO A 329 22.73 -22.62 9.63
C PRO A 329 21.85 -23.77 10.11
N LEU A 330 21.78 -24.84 9.32
CA LEU A 330 21.25 -26.13 9.73
C LEU A 330 22.37 -27.14 9.96
N SER A 331 22.17 -28.04 10.93
CA SER A 331 23.07 -29.15 11.26
C SER A 331 22.73 -30.45 10.51
N ALA A 332 21.47 -30.58 10.06
CA ALA A 332 20.96 -31.71 9.28
C ALA A 332 20.07 -31.20 8.12
N PRO A 333 20.02 -31.91 6.98
CA PRO A 333 19.16 -31.52 5.86
C PRO A 333 17.69 -31.73 6.22
N LEU A 334 16.82 -30.89 5.64
CA LEU A 334 15.38 -31.11 5.67
C LEU A 334 15.00 -32.22 4.69
N ALA A 335 13.84 -32.85 4.89
CA ALA A 335 13.35 -33.88 3.99
C ALA A 335 13.04 -33.30 2.59
N ASP A 336 13.54 -33.92 1.52
CA ASP A 336 13.29 -33.46 0.15
C ASP A 336 11.77 -33.33 -0.16
N ALA A 337 10.95 -34.18 0.46
CA ALA A 337 9.50 -34.16 0.33
C ALA A 337 8.83 -32.93 0.99
N SER A 338 9.48 -32.20 1.91
CA SER A 338 8.97 -30.94 2.46
C SER A 338 9.38 -29.73 1.61
N LEU A 339 10.41 -29.89 0.77
CA LEU A 339 11.00 -28.82 -0.02
C LEU A 339 10.40 -28.72 -1.43
N LYS A 340 10.38 -27.50 -1.97
CA LYS A 340 10.11 -27.22 -3.39
C LYS A 340 11.20 -26.32 -3.94
N ARG A 341 11.85 -26.74 -5.03
CA ARG A 341 12.92 -25.96 -5.67
C ARG A 341 12.37 -24.69 -6.31
N LEU A 342 13.05 -23.57 -6.09
CA LEU A 342 12.81 -22.31 -6.77
C LEU A 342 13.78 -22.14 -7.94
N THR A 343 13.28 -21.55 -9.02
CA THR A 343 14.08 -21.21 -10.21
C THR A 343 13.82 -19.76 -10.59
N PRO A 344 14.74 -19.09 -11.32
CA PRO A 344 14.48 -17.77 -11.88
C PRO A 344 13.19 -17.77 -12.72
N ALA A 345 12.41 -16.69 -12.63
CA ALA A 345 11.21 -16.51 -13.43
C ALA A 345 11.51 -15.64 -14.66
N ARG A 346 10.97 -16.02 -15.83
CA ARG A 346 10.91 -15.15 -17.01
C ARG A 346 9.64 -14.31 -16.94
N ILE A 347 9.77 -13.04 -16.54
CA ILE A 347 8.63 -12.18 -16.20
C ILE A 347 8.34 -11.21 -17.36
N ALA A 348 7.09 -11.16 -17.80
CA ALA A 348 6.56 -10.11 -18.66
C ALA A 348 5.66 -9.17 -17.85
N ILE A 349 5.76 -7.87 -18.12
CA ILE A 349 4.88 -6.84 -17.56
C ILE A 349 4.24 -6.11 -18.72
N TRP A 350 2.91 -6.02 -18.71
CA TRP A 350 2.23 -5.19 -19.69
C TRP A 350 2.43 -3.69 -19.41
N ASP A 351 2.62 -2.92 -20.47
CA ASP A 351 2.56 -1.45 -20.48
C ASP A 351 1.85 -0.97 -21.77
N LYS A 352 1.53 0.32 -21.81
CA LYS A 352 0.95 0.99 -22.98
C LYS A 352 1.91 2.03 -23.56
N TYR A 353 1.73 2.37 -24.83
CA TYR A 353 2.39 3.55 -25.40
C TYR A 353 2.03 4.81 -24.58
N GLY A 354 3.04 5.60 -24.21
CA GLY A 354 2.88 6.74 -23.30
C GLY A 354 2.96 6.40 -21.80
N GLY A 355 3.03 5.11 -21.45
CA GLY A 355 3.21 4.62 -20.09
C GLY A 355 1.92 4.50 -19.27
N ALA A 356 1.79 3.38 -18.56
CA ALA A 356 0.79 3.13 -17.53
C ALA A 356 1.38 3.42 -16.15
N MET A 357 0.63 4.15 -15.32
CA MET A 357 1.09 4.56 -14.00
C MET A 357 1.35 3.35 -13.08
N THR A 358 0.42 2.39 -13.05
CA THR A 358 0.55 1.17 -12.25
C THR A 358 1.67 0.25 -12.76
N SER A 359 1.98 0.27 -14.06
CA SER A 359 3.15 -0.44 -14.61
C SER A 359 4.45 0.19 -14.11
N GLY A 360 4.54 1.52 -14.05
CA GLY A 360 5.70 2.24 -13.51
C GLY A 360 5.99 1.90 -12.04
N TRP A 361 4.96 1.85 -11.19
CA TRP A 361 5.13 1.48 -9.78
C TRP A 361 5.59 0.03 -9.63
N LEU A 362 4.99 -0.89 -10.39
CA LEU A 362 5.39 -2.30 -10.40
C LEU A 362 6.85 -2.46 -10.81
N ARG A 363 7.27 -1.80 -11.90
CA ARG A 363 8.65 -1.82 -12.37
C ARG A 363 9.62 -1.35 -11.31
N PHE A 364 9.32 -0.23 -10.64
CA PHE A 364 10.13 0.27 -9.54
C PHE A 364 10.26 -0.79 -8.43
N VAL A 365 9.17 -1.43 -8.01
CA VAL A 365 9.22 -2.51 -7.00
C VAL A 365 10.06 -3.69 -7.49
N LEU A 366 9.85 -4.20 -8.69
CA LEU A 366 10.63 -5.33 -9.21
C LEU A 366 12.12 -5.01 -9.33
N GLU A 367 12.49 -3.78 -9.67
CA GLU A 367 13.88 -3.30 -9.68
C GLU A 367 14.48 -3.28 -8.26
N GLN A 368 13.74 -2.78 -7.27
CA GLN A 368 14.20 -2.75 -5.88
C GLN A 368 14.46 -4.15 -5.30
N PHE A 369 13.80 -5.18 -5.83
CA PHE A 369 13.95 -6.58 -5.41
C PHE A 369 14.69 -7.45 -6.43
N GLU A 370 15.26 -6.84 -7.47
CA GLU A 370 16.10 -7.50 -8.49
C GLU A 370 15.40 -8.65 -9.24
N PHE A 371 14.12 -8.50 -9.51
CA PHE A 371 13.40 -9.40 -10.42
C PHE A 371 13.70 -9.02 -11.88
N PRO A 372 14.26 -9.92 -12.70
CA PRO A 372 14.43 -9.66 -14.12
C PRO A 372 13.07 -9.69 -14.82
N TYR A 373 12.76 -8.64 -15.59
CA TYR A 373 11.50 -8.54 -16.32
C TYR A 373 11.69 -7.95 -17.73
N GLN A 374 10.71 -8.19 -18.59
CA GLN A 374 10.57 -7.55 -19.89
C GLN A 374 9.25 -6.80 -19.95
N VAL A 375 9.27 -5.58 -20.47
CA VAL A 375 8.05 -4.83 -20.77
C VAL A 375 7.49 -5.30 -22.11
N VAL A 376 6.21 -5.66 -22.13
CA VAL A 376 5.49 -6.09 -23.33
C VAL A 376 4.28 -5.20 -23.57
N PHE A 377 3.86 -5.13 -24.83
CA PHE A 377 2.74 -4.30 -25.28
C PHE A 377 1.68 -5.16 -25.96
N ALA A 378 0.47 -4.61 -26.15
CA ALA A 378 -0.65 -5.36 -26.71
C ALA A 378 -0.32 -6.07 -28.04
N PRO A 379 0.36 -5.46 -29.03
CA PRO A 379 0.71 -6.16 -30.27
C PRO A 379 1.58 -7.40 -30.06
N GLY A 380 2.53 -7.34 -29.12
CA GLY A 380 3.39 -8.47 -28.78
C GLY A 380 2.64 -9.60 -28.07
N ILE A 381 1.66 -9.27 -27.22
CA ILE A 381 0.79 -10.26 -26.57
C ILE A 381 -0.15 -10.90 -27.60
N ASP A 382 -0.77 -10.08 -28.47
CA ASP A 382 -1.74 -10.52 -29.48
C ASP A 382 -1.11 -11.44 -30.55
N ALA A 383 0.21 -11.27 -30.80
CA ALA A 383 0.99 -12.16 -31.67
C ALA A 383 1.15 -13.59 -31.10
N GLY A 384 0.95 -13.79 -29.79
CA GLY A 384 1.01 -15.10 -29.14
C GLY A 384 2.43 -15.64 -28.92
N ALA A 385 2.52 -16.98 -28.76
CA ALA A 385 3.76 -17.70 -28.44
C ALA A 385 4.45 -17.17 -27.17
N LEU A 386 3.67 -17.07 -26.09
CA LEU A 386 4.10 -16.50 -24.81
C LEU A 386 4.77 -17.55 -23.91
N GLU A 387 4.31 -18.80 -23.99
CA GLU A 387 4.72 -19.96 -23.17
C GLU A 387 6.22 -20.24 -23.29
N GLY A 388 6.74 -20.09 -24.51
CA GLY A 388 8.16 -20.26 -24.80
C GLY A 388 9.04 -19.10 -24.35
N LYS A 389 8.47 -17.96 -23.94
CA LYS A 389 9.20 -16.73 -23.62
C LYS A 389 9.10 -16.35 -22.15
N PHE A 390 7.95 -16.57 -21.54
CA PHE A 390 7.63 -16.11 -20.19
C PHE A 390 7.05 -17.25 -19.36
N ASP A 391 7.28 -17.17 -18.06
CA ASP A 391 6.63 -18.03 -17.06
C ASP A 391 5.52 -17.26 -16.34
N VAL A 392 5.68 -15.94 -16.21
CA VAL A 392 4.75 -15.03 -15.54
C VAL A 392 4.44 -13.85 -16.44
N LEU A 393 3.15 -13.53 -16.58
CA LEU A 393 2.68 -12.29 -17.17
C LEU A 393 1.91 -11.48 -16.13
N ILE A 394 2.38 -10.27 -15.83
CA ILE A 394 1.73 -9.36 -14.89
C ILE A 394 0.91 -8.34 -15.66
N LEU A 395 -0.36 -8.21 -15.28
CA LEU A 395 -1.34 -7.28 -15.84
C LEU A 395 -1.69 -6.22 -14.78
N PRO A 396 -1.06 -5.03 -14.83
CA PRO A 396 -1.31 -3.93 -13.90
C PRO A 396 -2.74 -3.36 -14.00
N GLY A 397 -3.16 -2.62 -12.97
CA GLY A 397 -4.53 -2.07 -12.86
C GLY A 397 -4.98 -1.08 -13.95
N ASP A 398 -4.06 -0.57 -14.77
CA ASP A 398 -4.36 0.24 -15.96
C ASP A 398 -4.87 -0.58 -17.16
N VAL A 399 -4.79 -1.91 -17.12
CA VAL A 399 -5.31 -2.77 -18.20
C VAL A 399 -6.81 -2.58 -18.36
N ASN A 400 -7.26 -2.47 -19.61
CA ASN A 400 -8.66 -2.39 -20.00
C ASN A 400 -8.87 -3.20 -21.29
N PHE A 401 -9.91 -4.02 -21.34
CA PHE A 401 -10.26 -4.82 -22.52
C PHE A 401 -11.37 -4.19 -23.38
N ALA A 402 -11.97 -3.09 -22.91
CA ALA A 402 -12.97 -2.34 -23.65
C ALA A 402 -12.32 -1.46 -24.74
N PRO A 403 -13.05 -1.13 -25.82
CA PRO A 403 -12.56 -0.25 -26.88
C PRO A 403 -12.09 1.11 -26.34
N GLU A 404 -10.91 1.55 -26.78
CA GLU A 404 -10.40 2.87 -26.43
C GLU A 404 -11.26 3.97 -27.06
N ARG A 405 -11.67 4.96 -26.26
CA ARG A 405 -12.45 6.11 -26.73
C ARG A 405 -11.66 7.05 -27.65
N ARG A 406 -10.33 7.08 -27.51
CA ARG A 406 -9.42 7.95 -28.27
C ARG A 406 -8.13 7.17 -28.57
N PRO A 407 -8.16 6.28 -29.57
CA PRO A 407 -7.00 5.46 -29.90
C PRO A 407 -5.85 6.34 -30.41
N VAL A 408 -4.63 5.98 -30.06
CA VAL A 408 -3.43 6.60 -30.62
C VAL A 408 -3.27 6.12 -32.06
N ASN A 409 -3.14 7.05 -33.00
CA ASN A 409 -2.83 6.71 -34.39
C ASN A 409 -1.34 6.36 -34.51
N ALA A 410 -1.05 5.11 -34.88
CA ALA A 410 0.32 4.61 -35.00
C ALA A 410 1.16 5.37 -36.05
N GLN A 411 0.54 6.02 -37.05
CA GLN A 411 1.29 6.83 -38.03
C GLN A 411 1.85 8.12 -37.43
N ASP A 412 1.22 8.63 -36.38
CA ASP A 412 1.64 9.84 -35.66
C ASP A 412 2.71 9.52 -34.59
N VAL A 413 3.09 8.24 -34.45
CA VAL A 413 4.07 7.75 -33.49
C VAL A 413 5.42 7.49 -34.19
N PRO A 414 6.56 7.92 -33.61
CA PRO A 414 7.89 7.59 -34.13
C PRO A 414 8.07 6.09 -34.38
N ALA A 415 8.78 5.74 -35.46
CA ALA A 415 8.86 4.38 -35.97
C ALA A 415 9.30 3.36 -34.90
N GLU A 416 10.23 3.75 -34.04
CA GLU A 416 10.79 2.97 -32.94
C GLU A 416 9.80 2.65 -31.79
N PHE A 417 8.61 3.26 -31.80
CA PHE A 417 7.57 3.03 -30.78
C PHE A 417 6.25 2.53 -31.36
N ARG A 418 6.14 2.37 -32.68
CA ARG A 418 4.88 1.95 -33.33
C ARG A 418 4.42 0.56 -32.90
N ASP A 419 5.36 -0.32 -32.58
CA ASP A 419 5.13 -1.68 -32.08
C ASP A 419 4.52 -1.70 -30.66
N ARG A 420 4.48 -0.56 -29.97
CA ARG A 420 3.88 -0.38 -28.64
C ARG A 420 2.42 0.07 -28.69
N VAL A 421 1.94 0.46 -29.86
CA VAL A 421 0.62 1.08 -30.04
C VAL A 421 -0.43 0.00 -30.29
N GLY A 422 -1.46 -0.03 -29.45
CA GLY A 422 -2.64 -0.86 -29.66
C GLY A 422 -3.35 -1.19 -28.34
N PRO A 423 -4.68 -1.37 -28.37
CA PRO A 423 -5.43 -1.76 -27.19
C PRO A 423 -5.34 -3.27 -26.96
N MET A 424 -5.33 -3.67 -25.68
CA MET A 424 -5.75 -5.02 -25.31
C MET A 424 -7.25 -5.15 -25.53
N THR A 425 -7.71 -6.25 -26.12
CA THR A 425 -9.15 -6.45 -26.40
C THR A 425 -9.61 -7.84 -26.04
N ALA A 426 -10.88 -7.97 -25.68
CA ALA A 426 -11.50 -9.27 -25.41
C ALA A 426 -11.32 -10.25 -26.59
N LEU A 427 -11.50 -9.77 -27.83
CA LEU A 427 -11.46 -10.62 -29.02
C LEU A 427 -10.06 -11.12 -29.39
N ARG A 428 -9.02 -10.27 -29.22
CA ARG A 428 -7.66 -10.61 -29.67
C ARG A 428 -6.78 -11.12 -28.54
N THR A 429 -6.85 -10.49 -27.38
CA THR A 429 -5.90 -10.70 -26.30
C THR A 429 -6.28 -11.87 -25.40
N ILE A 430 -7.57 -12.00 -25.04
CA ILE A 430 -8.03 -13.06 -24.13
C ILE A 430 -7.73 -14.47 -24.65
N PRO A 431 -7.91 -14.81 -25.94
CA PRO A 431 -7.50 -16.11 -26.45
C PRO A 431 -6.00 -16.40 -26.28
N ARG A 432 -5.13 -15.37 -26.35
CA ARG A 432 -3.68 -15.51 -26.13
C ARG A 432 -3.35 -15.72 -24.67
N LEU A 433 -4.01 -14.99 -23.77
CA LEU A 433 -3.88 -15.20 -22.32
C LEU A 433 -4.37 -16.59 -21.91
N LYS A 434 -5.46 -17.06 -22.51
CA LYS A 434 -6.00 -18.41 -22.30
C LYS A 434 -4.99 -19.47 -22.71
N ALA A 435 -4.42 -19.37 -23.93
CA ALA A 435 -3.40 -20.30 -24.40
C ALA A 435 -2.18 -20.32 -23.47
N PHE A 436 -1.73 -19.14 -23.04
CA PHE A 436 -0.60 -19.01 -22.11
C PHE A 436 -0.85 -19.73 -20.78
N LEU A 437 -2.03 -19.52 -20.19
CA LEU A 437 -2.46 -20.22 -18.97
C LEU A 437 -2.58 -21.73 -19.20
N GLU A 438 -3.25 -22.16 -20.29
CA GLU A 438 -3.40 -23.58 -20.61
C GLU A 438 -2.05 -24.29 -20.82
N GLY A 439 -1.06 -23.56 -21.33
CA GLY A 439 0.33 -23.99 -21.50
C GLY A 439 1.15 -24.07 -20.21
N GLY A 440 0.61 -23.65 -19.06
CA GLY A 440 1.30 -23.68 -17.76
C GLY A 440 1.83 -22.32 -17.28
N GLY A 441 1.61 -21.24 -18.04
CA GLY A 441 1.97 -19.89 -17.64
C GLY A 441 1.16 -19.40 -16.44
N THR A 442 1.69 -18.42 -15.72
CA THR A 442 0.99 -17.75 -14.62
C THR A 442 0.63 -16.31 -14.98
N VAL A 443 -0.63 -15.93 -14.80
CA VAL A 443 -1.08 -14.53 -14.98
C VAL A 443 -1.38 -13.92 -13.61
N LEU A 444 -0.74 -12.79 -13.31
CA LEU A 444 -1.02 -11.99 -12.12
C LEU A 444 -1.83 -10.76 -12.56
N ALA A 445 -3.13 -10.73 -12.27
CA ALA A 445 -4.03 -9.64 -12.66
C ALA A 445 -4.38 -8.77 -11.46
N ILE A 446 -4.09 -7.46 -11.57
CA ILE A 446 -4.24 -6.50 -10.47
C ILE A 446 -5.34 -5.50 -10.78
N GLY A 447 -6.16 -5.16 -9.78
CA GLY A 447 -7.21 -4.17 -9.91
C GLY A 447 -8.13 -4.49 -11.08
N LYS A 448 -8.40 -3.52 -11.96
CA LYS A 448 -9.30 -3.70 -13.10
C LYS A 448 -8.89 -4.83 -14.05
N ALA A 449 -7.61 -5.19 -14.10
CA ALA A 449 -7.14 -6.30 -14.93
C ALA A 449 -7.79 -7.65 -14.57
N THR A 450 -8.35 -7.79 -13.35
CA THR A 450 -9.04 -9.01 -12.92
C THR A 450 -10.31 -9.31 -13.73
N GLU A 451 -10.80 -8.39 -14.57
CA GLU A 451 -11.84 -8.65 -15.57
C GLU A 451 -11.50 -9.84 -16.49
N VAL A 452 -10.20 -10.14 -16.65
CA VAL A 452 -9.72 -11.33 -17.36
C VAL A 452 -10.37 -12.62 -16.83
N ALA A 453 -10.70 -12.69 -15.54
CA ALA A 453 -11.35 -13.85 -14.93
C ALA A 453 -12.73 -14.13 -15.54
N SER A 454 -13.58 -13.10 -15.62
CA SER A 454 -14.91 -13.22 -16.23
C SER A 454 -14.82 -13.52 -17.73
N LEU A 455 -13.86 -12.92 -18.43
CA LEU A 455 -13.65 -13.15 -19.87
C LEU A 455 -13.14 -14.57 -20.18
N LEU A 456 -12.48 -15.22 -19.21
CA LEU A 456 -12.04 -16.61 -19.30
C LEU A 456 -13.07 -17.61 -18.75
N GLY A 457 -14.21 -17.15 -18.21
CA GLY A 457 -15.24 -17.99 -17.61
C GLY A 457 -14.84 -18.60 -16.25
N VAL A 458 -13.88 -17.99 -15.55
CA VAL A 458 -13.53 -18.37 -14.17
C VAL A 458 -14.73 -18.09 -13.26
N PRO A 459 -15.11 -19.00 -12.34
CA PRO A 459 -16.33 -18.89 -11.55
C PRO A 459 -16.24 -17.91 -10.38
N VAL A 460 -16.00 -16.65 -10.70
CA VAL A 460 -15.98 -15.51 -9.79
C VAL A 460 -16.89 -14.42 -10.35
N GLU A 461 -17.58 -13.72 -9.46
CA GLU A 461 -18.43 -12.57 -9.82
C GLU A 461 -18.06 -11.35 -8.97
N ASN A 462 -18.55 -10.18 -9.39
CA ASN A 462 -18.44 -8.97 -8.59
C ASN A 462 -19.37 -9.09 -7.35
N ALA A 463 -18.80 -8.96 -6.16
CA ALA A 463 -19.55 -9.01 -4.91
C ALA A 463 -20.36 -7.72 -4.64
N LEU A 464 -19.95 -6.59 -5.23
CA LEU A 464 -20.54 -5.26 -5.01
C LEU A 464 -21.62 -4.97 -6.06
N VAL A 465 -22.63 -5.83 -6.10
CA VAL A 465 -23.79 -5.71 -6.98
C VAL A 465 -25.09 -5.80 -6.19
N ASP A 466 -26.18 -5.26 -6.74
CA ASP A 466 -27.53 -5.43 -6.23
C ASP A 466 -28.10 -6.82 -6.57
N THR A 467 -29.33 -7.09 -6.15
CA THR A 467 -30.03 -8.37 -6.42
C THR A 467 -30.28 -8.65 -7.89
N ALA A 468 -30.19 -7.64 -8.76
CA ALA A 468 -30.29 -7.77 -10.21
C ALA A 468 -28.91 -7.86 -10.89
N GLY A 469 -27.82 -7.97 -10.12
CA GLY A 469 -26.45 -8.06 -10.65
C GLY A 469 -25.87 -6.73 -11.13
N ARG A 470 -26.51 -5.59 -10.85
CA ARG A 470 -26.01 -4.27 -11.25
C ARG A 470 -25.03 -3.74 -10.21
N PRO A 471 -23.92 -3.09 -10.61
CA PRO A 471 -22.98 -2.50 -9.65
C PRO A 471 -23.68 -1.58 -8.64
N LEU A 472 -23.30 -1.70 -7.36
CA LEU A 472 -23.85 -0.83 -6.32
C LEU A 472 -23.56 0.64 -6.67
N PRO A 473 -24.58 1.53 -6.65
CA PRO A 473 -24.37 2.94 -6.92
C PRO A 473 -23.54 3.59 -5.79
N ARG A 474 -22.83 4.68 -6.13
CA ARG A 474 -21.90 5.37 -5.21
C ARG A 474 -22.55 5.85 -3.91
N ASN A 475 -23.86 6.03 -3.90
CA ASN A 475 -24.60 6.40 -2.70
C ASN A 475 -24.82 5.26 -1.71
N LEU A 476 -24.68 4.00 -2.15
CA LEU A 476 -24.73 2.83 -1.28
C LEU A 476 -23.34 2.36 -0.89
N PHE A 477 -22.38 2.42 -1.82
CA PHE A 477 -21.02 1.96 -1.59
C PHE A 477 -20.00 2.86 -2.30
N TYR A 478 -19.06 3.38 -1.53
CA TYR A 478 -17.90 4.07 -2.08
C TYR A 478 -16.76 4.06 -1.06
N VAL A 479 -15.63 3.49 -1.43
CA VAL A 479 -14.43 3.43 -0.59
C VAL A 479 -13.26 3.91 -1.45
N PRO A 480 -12.90 5.20 -1.38
CA PRO A 480 -11.72 5.72 -2.06
C PRO A 480 -10.47 5.22 -1.35
N GLY A 481 -9.29 5.56 -1.90
CA GLY A 481 -7.98 5.29 -1.31
C GLY A 481 -7.96 5.34 0.21
N SER A 482 -8.02 4.16 0.84
CA SER A 482 -8.13 3.96 2.29
C SER A 482 -7.45 2.65 2.68
N VAL A 483 -7.08 2.52 3.96
CA VAL A 483 -6.49 1.30 4.49
C VAL A 483 -7.58 0.45 5.12
N LEU A 484 -7.75 -0.77 4.59
CA LEU A 484 -8.68 -1.77 5.11
C LEU A 484 -7.91 -2.94 5.71
N ARG A 485 -8.53 -3.65 6.65
CA ARG A 485 -7.99 -4.92 7.16
C ARG A 485 -8.58 -6.12 6.42
N VAL A 486 -7.71 -7.06 6.06
CA VAL A 486 -8.08 -8.36 5.48
C VAL A 486 -7.51 -9.51 6.31
N ARG A 487 -8.14 -10.67 6.22
CA ARG A 487 -7.59 -11.97 6.61
C ARG A 487 -6.83 -12.57 5.44
N VAL A 488 -5.71 -13.22 5.72
CA VAL A 488 -4.89 -13.95 4.74
C VAL A 488 -4.77 -15.40 5.17
N ASP A 489 -4.97 -16.33 4.23
CA ASP A 489 -4.63 -17.73 4.42
C ASP A 489 -3.10 -17.91 4.32
N THR A 490 -2.43 -17.98 5.47
CA THR A 490 -0.97 -18.14 5.55
C THR A 490 -0.49 -19.55 5.27
N THR A 491 -1.40 -20.52 5.08
CA THR A 491 -1.06 -21.90 4.68
C THR A 491 -0.97 -22.05 3.16
N SER A 492 -1.56 -21.11 2.41
CA SER A 492 -1.36 -21.03 0.98
C SER A 492 0.04 -20.49 0.63
N MET A 493 0.65 -21.01 -0.43
CA MET A 493 1.90 -20.52 -0.99
C MET A 493 1.82 -19.01 -1.31
N LEU A 494 0.66 -18.51 -1.76
CA LEU A 494 0.48 -17.06 -1.97
C LEU A 494 0.51 -16.26 -0.67
N GLY A 495 0.05 -16.84 0.44
CA GLY A 495 0.04 -16.22 1.77
C GLY A 495 1.29 -16.48 2.61
N HIS A 496 2.26 -17.29 2.14
CA HIS A 496 3.49 -17.54 2.87
C HIS A 496 4.22 -16.25 3.25
N GLY A 497 4.67 -16.17 4.51
CA GLY A 497 5.37 -15.00 5.05
C GLY A 497 4.47 -13.82 5.45
N MET A 498 3.19 -13.80 5.05
CA MET A 498 2.22 -12.79 5.45
C MET A 498 1.80 -12.95 6.92
N ALA A 499 1.34 -11.85 7.53
CA ALA A 499 0.56 -11.94 8.75
C ALA A 499 -0.87 -12.41 8.42
N ARG A 500 -1.50 -13.14 9.35
CA ARG A 500 -2.89 -13.59 9.21
C ARG A 500 -3.86 -12.42 9.05
N ASP A 501 -3.63 -11.34 9.77
CA ASP A 501 -4.38 -10.10 9.68
C ASP A 501 -3.45 -9.06 9.05
N ALA A 502 -3.80 -8.56 7.86
CA ALA A 502 -2.97 -7.65 7.08
C ALA A 502 -3.75 -6.38 6.72
N ASP A 503 -3.01 -5.27 6.58
CA ASP A 503 -3.57 -4.00 6.11
C ASP A 503 -3.32 -3.87 4.60
N VAL A 504 -4.35 -3.50 3.86
CA VAL A 504 -4.31 -3.35 2.41
C VAL A 504 -4.78 -1.96 2.01
N TYR A 505 -4.17 -1.41 0.97
CA TYR A 505 -4.63 -0.18 0.36
C TYR A 505 -5.77 -0.49 -0.61
N TYR A 506 -6.98 -0.03 -0.31
CA TYR A 506 -8.18 -0.22 -1.11
C TYR A 506 -8.59 1.09 -1.78
N ASP A 507 -8.77 1.09 -3.09
CA ASP A 507 -9.24 2.25 -3.85
C ASP A 507 -10.28 1.82 -4.88
N ASN A 508 -11.54 1.80 -4.44
CA ASN A 508 -12.68 1.33 -5.25
C ASN A 508 -12.38 0.00 -5.97
N SER A 509 -11.64 -0.86 -5.27
CA SER A 509 -11.01 -2.05 -5.81
C SER A 509 -12.05 -3.12 -6.14
N PRO A 510 -11.82 -3.95 -7.18
CA PRO A 510 -12.64 -5.13 -7.42
C PRO A 510 -12.81 -6.00 -6.17
N ALA A 511 -13.99 -6.59 -6.08
CA ALA A 511 -14.45 -7.34 -4.93
C ALA A 511 -15.07 -8.64 -5.44
N PHE A 512 -14.58 -9.79 -4.98
CA PHE A 512 -14.96 -11.07 -5.56
C PHE A 512 -15.90 -11.85 -4.64
N ARG A 513 -16.93 -12.45 -5.26
CA ARG A 513 -17.67 -13.57 -4.69
C ARG A 513 -17.35 -14.81 -5.53
N LEU A 514 -16.99 -15.91 -4.85
CA LEU A 514 -16.77 -17.19 -5.50
C LEU A 514 -18.14 -17.84 -5.74
N LEU A 515 -18.39 -18.30 -6.97
CA LEU A 515 -19.66 -18.96 -7.31
C LEU A 515 -19.74 -20.38 -6.70
N PRO A 516 -20.94 -20.96 -6.53
CA PRO A 516 -21.08 -22.35 -6.15
C PRO A 516 -20.26 -23.29 -7.07
N GLY A 517 -19.50 -24.20 -6.47
CA GLY A 517 -18.61 -25.12 -7.20
C GLY A 517 -17.33 -24.48 -7.75
N ALA A 518 -17.01 -23.23 -7.39
CA ALA A 518 -15.74 -22.59 -7.78
C ALA A 518 -14.53 -23.36 -7.25
N GLU A 519 -14.57 -23.82 -6.00
CA GLU A 519 -13.51 -24.64 -5.39
C GLU A 519 -13.27 -25.95 -6.14
N ALA A 520 -14.34 -26.65 -6.52
CA ALA A 520 -14.25 -27.87 -7.33
C ALA A 520 -13.64 -27.62 -8.72
N ARG A 521 -13.69 -26.38 -9.21
CA ARG A 521 -13.03 -25.92 -10.43
C ARG A 521 -11.64 -25.30 -10.19
N GLY A 522 -11.08 -25.47 -8.99
CA GLY A 522 -9.73 -25.02 -8.67
C GLY A 522 -9.60 -23.54 -8.38
N VAL A 523 -10.69 -22.87 -7.96
CA VAL A 523 -10.65 -21.49 -7.46
C VAL A 523 -10.56 -21.48 -5.93
N ARG A 524 -9.59 -20.75 -5.36
CA ARG A 524 -9.43 -20.60 -3.91
C ARG A 524 -9.33 -19.14 -3.51
N SER A 525 -9.93 -18.79 -2.36
CA SER A 525 -9.76 -17.49 -1.73
C SER A 525 -8.49 -17.48 -0.88
N ILE A 526 -7.64 -16.48 -1.07
CA ILE A 526 -6.34 -16.33 -0.37
C ILE A 526 -6.40 -15.20 0.65
N ALA A 527 -7.10 -14.11 0.32
CA ALA A 527 -7.34 -13.02 1.25
C ALA A 527 -8.78 -12.51 1.14
N TRP A 528 -9.41 -12.24 2.27
CA TRP A 528 -10.80 -11.80 2.33
C TRP A 528 -11.05 -10.83 3.49
N ILE A 529 -12.10 -10.02 3.36
CA ILE A 529 -12.58 -9.15 4.43
C ILE A 529 -13.53 -9.96 5.31
N GLU A 530 -13.20 -10.17 6.59
CA GLU A 530 -14.01 -11.01 7.48
C GLU A 530 -15.19 -10.25 8.12
N GLY A 531 -14.95 -9.02 8.59
CA GLY A 531 -15.91 -8.22 9.36
C GLY A 531 -16.73 -7.23 8.53
N SER A 532 -17.72 -6.59 9.17
CA SER A 532 -18.55 -5.53 8.57
C SER A 532 -17.98 -4.12 8.71
N ALA A 533 -16.87 -3.96 9.44
CA ALA A 533 -16.18 -2.68 9.65
C ALA A 533 -14.66 -2.83 9.36
N PRO A 534 -14.26 -3.09 8.11
CA PRO A 534 -12.85 -3.32 7.76
C PRO A 534 -11.98 -2.06 7.78
N LEU A 535 -12.56 -0.85 7.85
CA LEU A 535 -11.80 0.40 7.81
C LEU A 535 -10.81 0.50 8.96
N ARG A 536 -9.52 0.61 8.63
CA ARG A 536 -8.46 0.88 9.60
C ARG A 536 -8.02 2.35 9.57
N SER A 537 -7.97 2.97 8.40
CA SER A 537 -7.59 4.38 8.22
C SER A 537 -8.19 4.95 6.94
N GLY A 538 -8.83 6.11 7.02
CA GLY A 538 -9.40 6.85 5.89
C GLY A 538 -10.91 6.97 5.93
N TRP A 539 -11.58 6.56 4.85
CA TRP A 539 -13.04 6.67 4.69
C TRP A 539 -13.62 5.45 4.00
N ALA A 540 -14.74 4.93 4.50
CA ALA A 540 -15.39 3.79 3.85
C ALA A 540 -16.91 3.84 3.98
N TRP A 541 -17.55 4.43 2.98
CA TRP A 541 -19.01 4.49 2.88
C TRP A 541 -19.58 3.15 2.41
N GLY A 542 -20.52 2.59 3.16
CA GLY A 542 -21.12 1.30 2.84
C GLY A 542 -20.22 0.09 3.09
N GLN A 543 -19.14 0.22 3.88
CA GLN A 543 -18.14 -0.84 4.11
C GLN A 543 -18.70 -2.21 4.55
N LYS A 544 -19.92 -2.24 5.11
CA LYS A 544 -20.66 -3.48 5.42
C LYS A 544 -20.85 -4.42 4.22
N TYR A 545 -20.91 -3.89 3.00
CA TYR A 545 -21.03 -4.70 1.76
C TYR A 545 -19.76 -5.50 1.45
N LEU A 546 -18.64 -5.21 2.12
CA LEU A 546 -17.38 -5.96 1.97
C LEU A 546 -17.27 -7.17 2.89
N ARG A 547 -18.25 -7.42 3.77
CA ARG A 547 -18.20 -8.58 4.68
C ARG A 547 -18.17 -9.90 3.89
N GLY A 548 -17.18 -10.74 4.16
CA GLY A 548 -16.96 -12.03 3.50
C GLY A 548 -16.43 -11.92 2.06
N VAL A 549 -16.11 -10.71 1.58
CA VAL A 549 -15.67 -10.50 0.20
C VAL A 549 -14.23 -10.94 0.04
N THR A 550 -13.99 -11.74 -1.01
CA THR A 550 -12.63 -12.14 -1.40
C THR A 550 -11.93 -10.96 -2.10
N GLN A 551 -10.69 -10.72 -1.70
CA GLN A 551 -9.81 -9.67 -2.20
C GLN A 551 -8.62 -10.23 -2.97
N VAL A 552 -8.15 -11.44 -2.66
CA VAL A 552 -7.18 -12.17 -3.47
C VAL A 552 -7.70 -13.58 -3.71
N ALA A 553 -7.73 -14.00 -4.96
CA ALA A 553 -8.12 -15.35 -5.35
C ALA A 553 -7.11 -15.95 -6.33
N GLN A 554 -6.97 -17.28 -6.31
CA GLN A 554 -6.25 -18.02 -7.35
C GLN A 554 -7.22 -18.95 -8.07
N ALA A 555 -7.00 -19.17 -9.37
CA ALA A 555 -7.82 -20.03 -10.21
C ALA A 555 -6.95 -20.83 -11.19
N ARG A 556 -7.06 -22.15 -11.14
CA ARG A 556 -6.41 -23.02 -12.13
C ARG A 556 -7.11 -22.87 -13.49
N VAL A 557 -6.33 -22.58 -14.53
CA VAL A 557 -6.80 -22.50 -15.92
C VAL A 557 -5.89 -23.39 -16.76
N GLY A 558 -6.40 -24.56 -17.17
CA GLY A 558 -5.58 -25.61 -17.76
C GLY A 558 -4.45 -26.04 -16.81
N LYS A 559 -3.19 -25.96 -17.27
CA LYS A 559 -2.01 -26.29 -16.45
C LYS A 559 -1.49 -25.11 -15.63
N GLY A 560 -1.88 -23.89 -15.98
CA GLY A 560 -1.39 -22.66 -15.39
C GLY A 560 -2.26 -22.12 -14.26
N MET A 561 -1.91 -20.91 -13.81
CA MET A 561 -2.56 -20.26 -12.69
C MET A 561 -2.90 -18.81 -13.01
N LEU A 562 -4.15 -18.43 -12.79
CA LEU A 562 -4.58 -17.04 -12.77
C LEU A 562 -4.70 -16.58 -11.32
N VAL A 563 -4.01 -15.51 -10.95
CA VAL A 563 -4.13 -14.89 -9.63
C VAL A 563 -4.77 -13.52 -9.78
N LEU A 564 -5.81 -13.28 -8.99
CA LEU A 564 -6.62 -12.07 -9.00
C LEU A 564 -6.34 -11.28 -7.74
N TYR A 565 -5.85 -10.05 -7.89
CA TYR A 565 -5.67 -9.09 -6.80
C TYR A 565 -6.69 -7.97 -6.96
N GLY A 566 -7.67 -7.92 -6.07
CA GLY A 566 -8.68 -6.87 -6.07
C GLY A 566 -8.04 -5.52 -5.75
N PHE A 567 -7.33 -5.44 -4.62
CA PHE A 567 -6.50 -4.29 -4.29
C PHE A 567 -5.17 -4.28 -5.06
N ASP A 568 -4.54 -3.11 -5.14
CA ASP A 568 -3.20 -2.95 -5.70
C ASP A 568 -2.14 -3.29 -4.62
N PRO A 569 -1.45 -4.44 -4.71
CA PRO A 569 -0.48 -4.84 -3.70
C PRO A 569 0.79 -3.99 -3.73
N TYR A 570 0.96 -3.09 -4.71
CA TYR A 570 2.14 -2.24 -4.85
C TYR A 570 1.81 -0.76 -5.09
N PHE A 571 0.60 -0.31 -4.71
CA PHE A 571 0.14 1.07 -4.93
C PHE A 571 1.20 2.11 -4.58
N ARG A 572 1.65 2.91 -5.56
CA ARG A 572 2.73 3.92 -5.39
C ARG A 572 4.02 3.39 -4.71
N ALA A 573 4.27 2.09 -4.76
CA ALA A 573 5.35 1.38 -4.08
C ALA A 573 5.40 1.55 -2.54
N GLN A 574 4.26 1.81 -1.89
CA GLN A 574 4.18 2.04 -0.43
C GLN A 574 3.70 0.83 0.38
N PRO A 575 2.78 -0.03 -0.10
CA PRO A 575 2.27 -1.18 0.64
C PRO A 575 3.27 -2.33 0.82
N HIS A 576 4.41 -2.08 1.48
CA HIS A 576 5.39 -3.13 1.75
C HIS A 576 4.77 -4.33 2.50
N GLY A 577 3.69 -4.11 3.27
CA GLY A 577 2.96 -5.15 3.96
C GLY A 577 2.31 -6.19 3.03
N THR A 578 2.09 -5.88 1.75
CA THR A 578 1.38 -6.75 0.80
C THR A 578 2.21 -7.19 -0.40
N PHE A 579 3.45 -6.68 -0.57
CA PHE A 579 4.35 -7.07 -1.67
C PHE A 579 4.54 -8.59 -1.79
N LYS A 580 4.60 -9.30 -0.66
CA LYS A 580 4.82 -10.76 -0.63
C LYS A 580 3.75 -11.53 -1.38
N LEU A 581 2.50 -11.08 -1.39
CA LEU A 581 1.43 -11.73 -2.16
C LEU A 581 1.82 -11.82 -3.65
N MET A 582 2.32 -10.70 -4.20
CA MET A 582 2.81 -10.65 -5.59
C MET A 582 4.12 -11.43 -5.77
N PHE A 583 5.09 -11.27 -4.86
CA PHE A 583 6.36 -12.00 -4.94
C PHE A 583 6.15 -13.51 -4.91
N ASN A 584 5.22 -14.00 -4.10
CA ASN A 584 4.83 -15.41 -4.03
C ASN A 584 4.22 -15.87 -5.35
N GLY A 585 3.37 -15.05 -5.99
CA GLY A 585 2.85 -15.31 -7.32
C GLY A 585 3.96 -15.50 -8.39
N ILE A 586 5.08 -14.79 -8.23
CA ILE A 586 6.25 -14.91 -9.13
C ILE A 586 7.12 -16.11 -8.74
N LEU A 587 7.54 -16.21 -7.49
CA LEU A 587 8.48 -17.24 -7.02
C LEU A 587 7.86 -18.65 -7.11
N TYR A 588 6.57 -18.78 -6.84
CA TYR A 588 5.87 -20.06 -6.77
C TYR A 588 5.01 -20.37 -8.00
N ARG A 589 5.12 -19.60 -9.09
CA ARG A 589 4.37 -19.77 -10.35
C ARG A 589 4.16 -21.23 -10.82
N ASN A 590 5.17 -22.09 -10.64
CA ASN A 590 5.15 -23.50 -11.06
C ASN A 590 4.61 -24.47 -9.98
N ALA A 591 4.10 -23.93 -8.87
CA ALA A 591 3.72 -24.67 -7.67
C ALA A 591 2.42 -24.18 -7.02
N LEU A 592 1.87 -23.04 -7.45
CA LEU A 592 0.63 -22.48 -6.90
C LEU A 592 -0.56 -23.45 -6.93
N GLY A 593 -0.55 -24.43 -7.85
CA GLY A 593 -1.58 -25.47 -7.98
C GLY A 593 -1.22 -26.81 -7.34
N ASP A 594 -0.12 -26.90 -6.59
CA ASP A 594 0.35 -28.12 -5.90
C ASP A 594 -0.19 -28.23 -4.46
N GLN A 595 -1.15 -27.36 -4.09
CA GLN A 595 -1.77 -27.24 -2.77
C GLN A 595 -3.23 -27.68 -2.72
#